data_AF-A0A150GNM6-F1
#
_entry.id   AF-A0A150GNM6-F1
#
_cell.length_a   1.000
_cell.length_b   1.000
_cell.length_c   1.000
_cell.angle_alpha   90.00
_cell.angle_beta   90.00
_cell.angle_gamma   90.00
#
_symmetry.space_group_name_H-M   'P 1'
#
loop_
_entity.id
_entity.type
_entity.pdbx_description
1 polymer ?
#
loop_
_entity_poly.entity_id
_entity_poly.type
_entity_poly.pdbx_seq_one_letter_code
_entity_poly.pdbx_strand_id
1 'polypeptide(L)'
;MRTKASLLTMPSNPLPPNKHTHAGFVDLVRKGSGVRRPNDEGDGSGGEPHEGNSDPVGTVTHMAPELLEGSSVEASVDIYSFGILMWEIFTGRAPYSEFASNNFADVPKKVARENLRPRFPAETPPLFMQLATACWSGDPARRPTSPALVARLQSLLDESCGGLVPAAERLGVVVAVVIMVAVVMVAVAIMAAAVVVVVVVMMVVVAAAAVAAVAVVAAVVVGAVAVVVVAAVAVVAAVVVVAAAVAVVAVAVAVAVAGGS
;
A
#
# COMPACT_ATOMS: atom_id res chain seq x y z
N MET A 1 -36.60 51.54 -24.17
CA MET A 1 -35.70 50.41 -24.48
C MET A 1 -34.47 50.59 -23.60
N ARG A 2 -34.44 49.96 -22.42
CA ARG A 2 -33.62 48.76 -22.11
C ARG A 2 -32.15 48.95 -22.54
N THR A 3 -31.12 48.85 -21.71
CA THR A 3 -30.94 48.76 -20.24
C THR A 3 -29.43 48.90 -20.03
N LYS A 4 -29.01 49.49 -18.91
CA LYS A 4 -27.62 49.75 -18.52
C LYS A 4 -26.77 48.48 -18.51
N ALA A 5 -25.62 48.54 -19.19
CA ALA A 5 -24.47 47.69 -18.95
C ALA A 5 -23.81 48.10 -17.62
N SER A 6 -24.09 47.36 -16.57
CA SER A 6 -23.39 47.42 -15.28
C SER A 6 -23.56 46.06 -14.62
N LEU A 7 -22.62 45.15 -14.90
CA LEU A 7 -22.45 43.92 -14.14
C LEU A 7 -21.00 43.88 -13.66
N LEU A 8 -20.83 44.55 -12.50
CA LEU A 8 -19.99 44.18 -11.37
C LEU A 8 -19.01 43.02 -11.61
N THR A 9 -17.77 43.38 -11.86
CA THR A 9 -16.58 42.62 -11.47
C THR A 9 -16.61 42.45 -9.94
N MET A 10 -16.95 41.26 -9.45
CA MET A 10 -16.79 40.91 -8.03
C MET A 10 -15.32 40.59 -7.74
N PRO A 11 -14.67 41.23 -6.76
CA PRO A 11 -13.34 40.84 -6.31
C PRO A 11 -13.43 39.55 -5.49
N SER A 12 -12.72 38.52 -5.92
CA SER A 12 -12.44 37.30 -5.16
C SER A 12 -11.51 37.63 -3.99
N ASN A 13 -12.08 37.90 -2.82
CA ASN A 13 -11.33 37.93 -1.57
C ASN A 13 -11.69 36.68 -0.74
N PRO A 14 -10.75 35.76 -0.48
CA PRO A 14 -11.01 34.60 0.37
C PRO A 14 -11.15 35.05 1.83
N LEU A 15 -12.30 34.75 2.43
CA LEU A 15 -12.52 34.92 3.87
C LEU A 15 -11.56 34.01 4.67
N PRO A 16 -11.01 34.47 5.80
CA PRO A 16 -10.14 33.65 6.64
C PRO A 16 -10.92 32.50 7.29
N PRO A 17 -10.28 31.34 7.54
CA PRO A 17 -10.95 30.18 8.13
C PRO A 17 -11.33 30.47 9.59
N ASN A 18 -12.64 30.54 9.85
CA ASN A 18 -13.24 30.64 11.16
C ASN A 18 -12.94 29.35 11.95
N LYS A 19 -12.11 29.44 12.99
CA LYS A 19 -11.55 28.31 13.76
C LYS A 19 -12.53 27.57 14.70
N HIS A 20 -13.84 27.80 14.60
CA HIS A 20 -14.81 27.25 15.57
C HIS A 20 -16.06 26.59 14.97
N THR A 21 -16.07 26.35 13.67
CA THR A 21 -17.16 25.60 13.01
C THR A 21 -16.55 24.92 11.79
N HIS A 22 -16.95 23.67 11.50
CA HIS A 22 -16.44 22.80 10.41
C HIS A 22 -15.35 21.77 10.77
N ALA A 23 -15.51 21.05 11.89
CA ALA A 23 -14.87 19.74 12.08
C ALA A 23 -15.92 18.65 12.40
N GLY A 24 -17.06 18.70 11.71
CA GLY A 24 -18.15 17.74 11.90
C GLY A 24 -18.12 16.66 10.83
N PHE A 25 -18.16 15.40 11.26
CA PHE A 25 -18.45 14.14 10.55
C PHE A 25 -17.79 13.89 9.16
N VAL A 26 -17.90 14.81 8.19
CA VAL A 26 -17.32 14.73 6.85
C VAL A 26 -15.79 14.71 6.87
N ASP A 27 -15.14 15.47 7.76
CA ASP A 27 -13.68 15.42 7.88
C ASP A 27 -13.23 14.06 8.44
N LEU A 28 -14.03 13.43 9.31
CA LEU A 28 -13.76 12.08 9.82
C LEU A 28 -13.88 11.01 8.72
N VAL A 29 -14.88 11.12 7.86
CA VAL A 29 -15.06 10.23 6.70
C VAL A 29 -13.95 10.46 5.66
N ARG A 30 -13.57 11.72 5.40
CA ARG A 30 -12.51 12.08 4.44
C ARG A 30 -11.12 11.67 4.92
N LYS A 31 -10.89 11.64 6.24
CA LYS A 31 -9.59 11.32 6.83
C LYS A 31 -9.34 9.83 7.04
N GLY A 32 -10.21 8.95 6.52
CA GLY A 32 -9.96 7.54 6.27
C GLY A 32 -9.25 6.78 7.39
N SER A 33 -10.02 6.06 8.22
CA SER A 33 -9.56 4.92 9.03
C SER A 33 -8.10 5.00 9.52
N GLY A 34 -7.80 6.00 10.37
CA GLY A 34 -6.59 5.97 11.17
C GLY A 34 -6.75 4.89 12.24
N VAL A 35 -6.26 3.68 11.94
CA VAL A 35 -6.01 2.65 12.96
C VAL A 35 -5.20 3.32 14.06
N ARG A 36 -5.82 3.52 15.22
CA ARG A 36 -5.17 4.10 16.39
C ARG A 36 -4.07 3.13 16.79
N ARG A 37 -2.81 3.47 16.50
CA ARG A 37 -1.67 2.66 16.94
C ARG A 37 -1.62 2.75 18.47
N PRO A 38 -1.68 1.63 19.20
CA PRO A 38 -1.36 1.68 20.62
C PRO A 38 0.16 1.90 20.71
N ASN A 39 0.56 3.01 21.34
CA ASN A 39 1.91 3.33 21.87
C ASN A 39 2.40 4.75 21.54
N ASP A 40 1.55 5.77 21.68
CA ASP A 40 2.03 7.12 21.97
C ASP A 40 2.02 7.32 23.49
N GLU A 41 3.12 6.90 24.12
CA GLU A 41 3.44 7.24 25.51
C GLU A 41 3.84 8.71 25.59
N GLY A 42 3.07 9.48 26.34
CA GLY A 42 3.40 10.86 26.69
C GLY A 42 2.49 11.39 27.80
N ASP A 43 3.09 11.55 28.98
CA ASP A 43 2.95 12.75 29.82
C ASP A 43 1.61 13.01 30.57
N GLY A 44 1.55 12.47 31.79
CA GLY A 44 1.30 13.19 33.05
C GLY A 44 0.44 14.47 33.11
N SER A 45 -0.82 14.34 33.51
CA SER A 45 -1.42 15.30 34.47
C SER A 45 -2.69 14.72 35.09
N GLY A 46 -2.82 14.85 36.41
CA GLY A 46 -3.99 14.44 37.16
C GLY A 46 -5.23 15.24 36.78
N GLY A 47 -6.34 14.54 36.61
CA GLY A 47 -7.67 15.12 36.41
C GLY A 47 -8.70 14.21 37.10
N GLU A 48 -9.53 14.86 37.91
CA GLU A 48 -10.60 14.34 38.77
C GLU A 48 -11.52 13.31 38.08
N PRO A 49 -12.20 12.41 38.84
CA PRO A 49 -13.20 11.52 38.27
C PRO A 49 -14.44 12.33 37.89
N HIS A 50 -14.53 12.77 36.64
CA HIS A 50 -15.76 13.29 36.09
C HIS A 50 -16.78 12.15 35.98
N GLU A 51 -17.76 12.22 36.88
CA GLU A 51 -19.00 11.48 36.85
C GLU A 51 -19.58 11.44 35.43
N GLY A 52 -19.95 10.23 35.00
CA GLY A 52 -20.48 9.96 33.67
C GLY A 52 -21.83 10.63 33.44
N ASN A 53 -21.81 11.89 33.04
CA ASN A 53 -22.83 12.46 32.19
C ASN A 53 -22.34 12.25 30.76
N SER A 54 -22.97 11.33 30.03
CA SER A 54 -22.70 11.11 28.62
C SER A 54 -23.07 12.36 27.83
N ASP A 55 -22.15 13.32 27.74
CA ASP A 55 -22.28 14.45 26.85
C ASP A 55 -22.53 13.90 25.44
N PRO A 56 -23.60 14.31 24.74
CA PRO A 56 -23.94 13.73 23.45
C PRO A 56 -22.80 13.99 22.46
N VAL A 57 -22.04 12.92 22.20
CA VAL A 57 -20.91 12.92 21.25
C VAL A 57 -21.49 12.94 19.84
N GLY A 58 -21.60 14.12 19.25
CA GLY A 58 -22.08 14.28 17.88
C GLY A 58 -21.94 15.71 17.38
N THR A 59 -21.89 15.88 16.05
CA THR A 59 -22.07 17.21 15.48
C THR A 59 -23.55 17.57 15.63
N VAL A 60 -23.84 18.62 16.38
CA VAL A 60 -25.20 19.02 16.78
C VAL A 60 -26.18 19.12 15.59
N THR A 61 -25.68 19.44 14.39
CA THR A 61 -26.48 19.51 13.15
C THR A 61 -26.99 18.18 12.63
N HIS A 62 -26.36 17.07 13.00
CA HIS A 62 -26.70 15.72 12.55
C HIS A 62 -27.40 14.90 13.62
N MET A 63 -27.59 15.45 14.83
CA MET A 63 -28.29 14.77 15.92
C MET A 63 -29.78 14.65 15.64
N ALA A 64 -30.34 13.48 15.95
CA ALA A 64 -31.76 13.23 15.86
C ALA A 64 -32.54 14.04 16.92
N PRO A 65 -33.78 14.46 16.64
CA PRO A 65 -34.56 15.31 17.55
C PRO A 65 -34.76 14.67 18.94
N GLU A 66 -34.96 13.37 19.01
CA GLU A 66 -35.11 12.63 20.26
C GLU A 66 -33.83 12.62 21.12
N LEU A 67 -32.66 12.61 20.49
CA LEU A 67 -31.37 12.68 21.19
C LEU A 67 -31.14 14.10 21.74
N LEU A 68 -31.59 15.13 21.02
CA LEU A 68 -31.56 16.52 21.47
C LEU A 68 -32.51 16.79 22.65
N GLU A 69 -33.54 15.96 22.80
CA GLU A 69 -34.50 16.00 23.92
C GLU A 69 -34.07 15.12 25.10
N GLY A 70 -32.95 14.40 25.01
CA GLY A 70 -32.40 13.57 26.08
C GLY A 70 -32.93 12.13 26.11
N SER A 71 -33.48 11.64 25.01
CA SER A 71 -33.94 10.24 24.89
C SER A 71 -32.77 9.26 24.66
N SER A 72 -33.06 7.97 24.75
CA SER A 72 -32.09 6.89 24.56
C SER A 72 -31.50 6.85 23.15
N VAL A 73 -30.21 6.51 23.06
CA VAL A 73 -29.52 6.27 21.78
C VAL A 73 -29.99 4.93 21.20
N GLU A 74 -30.67 4.98 20.07
CA GLU A 74 -31.12 3.80 19.31
C GLU A 74 -30.52 3.78 17.90
N ALA A 75 -30.54 2.64 17.22
CA ALA A 75 -30.07 2.50 15.84
C ALA A 75 -30.80 3.43 14.84
N SER A 76 -32.01 3.89 15.19
CA SER A 76 -32.79 4.85 14.41
C SER A 76 -32.17 6.26 14.39
N VAL A 77 -31.35 6.60 15.40
CA VAL A 77 -30.61 7.88 15.49
C VAL A 77 -29.53 7.97 14.42
N ASP A 78 -28.84 6.85 14.15
CA ASP A 78 -27.82 6.78 13.09
C ASP A 78 -28.44 6.91 11.69
N ILE A 79 -29.68 6.44 11.53
CA ILE A 79 -30.41 6.55 10.25
C ILE A 79 -30.83 8.00 10.00
N TYR A 80 -31.15 8.75 11.06
CA TYR A 80 -31.41 10.19 10.96
C TYR A 80 -30.17 10.96 10.51
N SER A 81 -29.03 10.72 11.16
CA SER A 81 -27.78 11.39 10.82
C SER A 81 -27.34 11.06 9.40
N PHE A 82 -27.59 9.84 8.93
CA PHE A 82 -27.41 9.44 7.54
C PHE A 82 -28.30 10.22 6.56
N GLY A 83 -29.56 10.50 6.90
CA GLY A 83 -30.43 11.33 6.08
C GLY A 83 -29.90 12.75 5.88
N ILE A 84 -29.39 13.37 6.95
CA ILE A 84 -28.75 14.70 6.88
C ILE A 84 -27.46 14.64 6.05
N LEU A 85 -26.69 13.57 6.19
CA LEU A 85 -25.49 13.31 5.39
C LEU A 85 -25.81 13.17 3.89
N MET A 86 -26.89 12.48 3.52
CA MET A 86 -27.32 12.36 2.12
C MET A 86 -27.55 13.73 1.47
N TRP A 87 -28.14 14.67 2.21
CA TRP A 87 -28.32 16.05 1.74
C TRP A 87 -27.00 16.81 1.63
N GLU A 88 -26.10 16.64 2.59
CA GLU A 88 -24.77 17.27 2.59
C GLU A 88 -23.92 16.77 1.42
N ILE A 89 -23.94 15.46 1.14
CA ILE A 89 -23.25 14.86 -0.03
C ILE A 89 -23.81 15.42 -1.33
N PHE A 90 -25.13 15.55 -1.44
CA PHE A 90 -25.77 16.02 -2.67
C PHE A 90 -25.50 17.51 -2.93
N THR A 91 -25.56 18.34 -1.89
CA THR A 91 -25.42 19.80 -2.03
C THR A 91 -23.98 20.30 -1.89
N GLY A 92 -23.09 19.50 -1.28
CA GLY A 92 -21.73 19.90 -0.92
C GLY A 92 -21.67 21.06 0.08
N ARG A 93 -22.77 21.34 0.81
CA ARG A 93 -22.92 22.48 1.72
C ARG A 93 -23.11 21.99 3.15
N ALA A 94 -22.70 22.83 4.10
CA ALA A 94 -22.97 22.58 5.51
C ALA A 94 -24.49 22.69 5.79
N PRO A 95 -25.07 21.75 6.56
CA PRO A 95 -26.49 21.80 6.92
C PRO A 95 -26.81 23.07 7.72
N TYR A 96 -27.95 23.69 7.41
CA TYR A 96 -28.46 24.90 8.07
C TYR A 96 -27.56 26.14 7.95
N SER A 97 -26.71 26.20 6.91
CA SER A 97 -25.79 27.33 6.67
C SER A 97 -26.47 28.70 6.67
N GLU A 98 -27.76 28.78 6.28
CA GLU A 98 -28.56 30.00 6.30
C GLU A 98 -28.81 30.57 7.71
N PHE A 99 -28.70 29.74 8.76
CA PHE A 99 -28.90 30.15 10.15
C PHE A 99 -27.58 30.50 10.87
N ALA A 100 -26.43 30.31 10.21
CA ALA A 100 -25.10 30.57 10.76
C ALA A 100 -24.91 32.05 11.18
N SER A 101 -25.60 33.00 10.52
CA SER A 101 -25.46 34.44 10.81
C SER A 101 -26.38 34.94 11.93
N ASN A 102 -27.48 34.24 12.27
CA ASN A 102 -28.55 34.83 13.09
C ASN A 102 -28.88 34.09 14.40
N ASN A 103 -28.47 32.82 14.58
CA ASN A 103 -28.37 32.10 15.87
C ASN A 103 -28.21 30.59 15.59
N PHE A 104 -26.97 30.14 15.36
CA PHE A 104 -26.71 28.71 15.16
C PHE A 104 -27.08 27.86 16.40
N ALA A 105 -27.02 28.46 17.60
CA ALA A 105 -27.38 27.81 18.86
C ALA A 105 -28.87 27.42 18.97
N ASP A 106 -29.76 28.04 18.18
CA ASP A 106 -31.20 27.73 18.19
C ASP A 106 -31.58 26.64 17.19
N VAL A 107 -30.70 26.29 16.25
CA VAL A 107 -30.93 25.23 15.25
C VAL A 107 -31.39 23.91 15.90
N PRO A 108 -30.79 23.43 17.01
CA PRO A 108 -31.19 22.14 17.60
C PRO A 108 -32.62 22.19 18.15
N LYS A 109 -32.98 23.31 18.79
CA LYS A 109 -34.33 23.54 19.30
C LYS A 109 -35.36 23.59 18.16
N LYS A 110 -35.01 24.21 17.04
CA LYS A 110 -35.87 24.27 15.84
C LYS A 110 -35.99 22.92 15.14
N VAL A 111 -34.92 22.13 15.12
CA VAL A 111 -34.94 20.76 14.56
C VAL A 111 -35.85 19.85 15.39
N ALA A 112 -35.77 19.94 16.72
CA ALA A 112 -36.59 19.17 17.66
C ALA A 112 -38.05 19.62 17.69
N ARG A 113 -38.31 20.92 17.89
CA ARG A 113 -39.66 21.45 18.16
C ARG A 113 -40.41 21.96 16.95
N GLU A 114 -39.71 22.50 15.96
CA GLU A 114 -40.30 23.10 14.75
C GLU A 114 -40.14 22.19 13.52
N ASN A 115 -39.57 21.00 13.70
CA ASN A 115 -39.27 20.04 12.63
C ASN A 115 -38.50 20.69 11.46
N LEU A 116 -37.56 21.59 11.77
CA LEU A 116 -36.70 22.23 10.78
C LEU A 116 -35.88 21.17 10.04
N ARG A 117 -35.89 21.19 8.70
CA ARG A 117 -35.14 20.26 7.84
C ARG A 117 -34.46 21.00 6.69
N PRO A 118 -33.29 20.52 6.20
CA PRO A 118 -32.62 21.11 5.05
C PRO A 118 -33.48 21.00 3.79
N ARG A 119 -33.45 22.03 2.94
CA ARG A 119 -34.20 22.04 1.67
C ARG A 119 -33.34 21.48 0.54
N PHE A 120 -33.86 20.52 -0.19
CA PHE A 120 -33.23 20.04 -1.41
C PHE A 120 -33.37 21.08 -2.55
N PRO A 121 -32.33 21.26 -3.38
CA PRO A 121 -32.45 22.05 -4.60
C PRO A 121 -33.30 21.31 -5.65
N ALA A 122 -33.86 22.04 -6.62
CA ALA A 122 -34.85 21.52 -7.57
C ALA A 122 -34.29 20.43 -8.49
N GLU A 123 -32.96 20.38 -8.65
CA GLU A 123 -32.23 19.43 -9.47
C GLU A 123 -32.07 18.06 -8.80
N THR A 124 -32.54 17.89 -7.56
CA THR A 124 -32.43 16.62 -6.82
C THR A 124 -33.35 15.54 -7.40
N PRO A 125 -32.83 14.34 -7.71
CA PRO A 125 -33.66 13.22 -8.13
C PRO A 125 -34.78 12.93 -7.11
N PRO A 126 -36.04 12.77 -7.54
CA PRO A 126 -37.18 12.68 -6.63
C PRO A 126 -37.09 11.47 -5.71
N LEU A 127 -36.55 10.34 -6.20
CA LEU A 127 -36.39 9.12 -5.41
C LEU A 127 -35.29 9.25 -4.35
N PHE A 128 -34.19 9.95 -4.66
CA PHE A 128 -33.13 10.26 -3.70
C PHE A 128 -33.64 11.17 -2.59
N MET A 129 -34.39 12.22 -2.97
CA MET A 129 -35.05 13.13 -2.03
C MET A 129 -36.03 12.37 -1.12
N GLN A 130 -36.88 11.50 -1.69
CA GLN A 130 -37.80 10.68 -0.90
C GLN A 130 -37.08 9.79 0.12
N LEU A 131 -35.99 9.15 -0.29
CA LEU A 131 -35.21 8.30 0.60
C LEU A 131 -34.56 9.09 1.74
N ALA A 132 -33.90 10.21 1.42
CA ALA A 132 -33.31 11.08 2.44
C ALA A 132 -34.37 11.64 3.41
N THR A 133 -35.54 12.02 2.88
CA THR A 133 -36.64 12.50 3.72
C THR A 133 -37.25 11.45 4.64
N ALA A 134 -37.29 10.19 4.20
CA ALA A 134 -37.68 9.06 5.04
C ALA A 134 -36.66 8.80 6.17
N CYS A 135 -35.36 8.99 5.89
CA CYS A 135 -34.30 8.78 6.87
C CYS A 135 -34.35 9.79 8.02
N TRP A 136 -34.63 11.07 7.75
CA TRP A 136 -34.68 12.13 8.77
C TRP A 136 -36.08 12.43 9.34
N SER A 137 -36.99 11.46 9.28
CA SER A 137 -38.34 11.58 9.86
C SER A 137 -38.26 11.95 11.35
N GLY A 138 -39.12 12.87 11.80
CA GLY A 138 -39.22 13.23 13.22
C GLY A 138 -39.65 12.07 14.11
N ASP A 139 -40.47 11.15 13.56
CA ASP A 139 -40.86 9.91 14.23
C ASP A 139 -39.80 8.81 13.93
N PRO A 140 -39.09 8.27 14.94
CA PRO A 140 -38.09 7.22 14.76
C PRO A 140 -38.66 5.93 14.14
N ALA A 141 -39.93 5.59 14.42
CA ALA A 141 -40.56 4.37 13.91
C ALA A 141 -40.86 4.40 12.41
N ARG A 142 -40.94 5.60 11.81
CA ARG A 142 -41.14 5.79 10.37
C ARG A 142 -39.84 5.75 9.57
N ARG A 143 -38.70 5.76 10.23
CA ARG A 143 -37.40 5.68 9.58
C ARG A 143 -37.21 4.26 9.02
N PRO A 144 -36.63 4.10 7.81
CA PRO A 144 -36.32 2.77 7.31
C PRO A 144 -35.30 2.10 8.24
N THR A 145 -35.32 0.78 8.34
CA THR A 145 -34.24 0.05 9.04
C THR A 145 -32.96 0.07 8.20
N SER A 146 -31.79 -0.12 8.83
CA SER A 146 -30.51 -0.16 8.10
C SER A 146 -30.50 -1.13 6.91
N PRO A 147 -31.01 -2.38 6.97
CA PRO A 147 -31.07 -3.24 5.79
C PRO A 147 -32.02 -2.72 4.71
N ALA A 148 -33.16 -2.13 5.10
CA ALA A 148 -34.11 -1.56 4.15
C ALA A 148 -33.55 -0.32 3.45
N LEU A 149 -32.78 0.51 4.16
CA LEU A 149 -32.07 1.67 3.62
C LEU A 149 -31.04 1.23 2.57
N VAL A 150 -30.21 0.23 2.89
CA VAL A 150 -29.21 -0.30 1.95
C VAL A 150 -29.88 -0.86 0.70
N ALA A 151 -30.96 -1.63 0.85
CA ALA A 151 -31.70 -2.18 -0.30
C ALA A 151 -32.27 -1.07 -1.20
N ARG A 152 -32.83 0.00 -0.62
CA ARG A 152 -33.33 1.15 -1.38
C ARG A 152 -32.21 1.94 -2.05
N LEU A 153 -31.06 2.13 -1.40
CA LEU A 153 -29.91 2.78 -2.03
C LEU A 153 -29.39 1.96 -3.22
N GLN A 154 -29.31 0.63 -3.06
CA GLN A 154 -28.92 -0.28 -4.13
C GLN A 154 -29.88 -0.17 -5.32
N SER A 155 -31.20 -0.16 -5.10
CA SER A 155 -32.15 0.01 -6.20
C SER A 155 -32.00 1.35 -6.92
N LEU A 156 -31.73 2.44 -6.19
CA LEU A 156 -31.49 3.75 -6.82
C LEU A 156 -30.19 3.78 -7.63
N LEU A 157 -29.14 3.11 -7.14
CA LEU A 157 -27.89 2.94 -7.87
C LEU A 157 -28.09 2.05 -9.08
N ASP A 158 -28.88 0.99 -9.00
CA ASP A 158 -29.17 0.12 -10.13
C ASP A 158 -30.04 0.82 -11.18
N GLU A 159 -30.97 1.69 -10.80
CA GLU A 159 -31.73 2.53 -11.74
C GLU A 159 -30.85 3.60 -12.40
N SER A 160 -29.92 4.19 -11.65
CA SER A 160 -28.99 5.23 -12.14
C SER A 160 -27.85 4.64 -12.98
N CYS A 161 -27.35 3.47 -12.60
CA CYS A 161 -26.33 2.68 -13.30
C CYS A 161 -26.94 1.74 -14.35
N GLY A 162 -28.28 1.62 -14.42
CA GLY A 162 -28.98 0.96 -15.50
C GLY A 162 -28.71 1.60 -16.87
N GLY A 163 -28.10 2.79 -16.89
CA GLY A 163 -27.55 3.46 -18.06
C GLY A 163 -26.03 3.38 -18.25
N LEU A 164 -25.25 2.82 -17.30
CA LEU A 164 -23.80 2.66 -17.42
C LEU A 164 -23.37 1.24 -17.01
N VAL A 165 -23.03 0.46 -18.03
CA VAL A 165 -22.41 -0.88 -18.03
C VAL A 165 -23.41 -2.05 -17.98
N PRO A 166 -23.92 -2.52 -19.14
CA PRO A 166 -24.73 -3.74 -19.22
C PRO A 166 -23.95 -4.96 -18.70
N ALA A 167 -24.66 -5.94 -18.13
CA ALA A 167 -24.10 -7.16 -17.54
C ALA A 167 -23.12 -7.94 -18.44
N ALA A 168 -23.15 -7.70 -19.76
CA ALA A 168 -22.21 -8.24 -20.74
C ALA A 168 -20.75 -7.76 -20.53
N GLU A 169 -20.52 -6.55 -20.01
CA GLU A 169 -19.15 -6.05 -19.75
C GLU A 169 -18.56 -6.53 -18.42
N ARG A 170 -19.37 -7.04 -17.48
CA ARG A 170 -18.83 -7.68 -16.26
C ARG A 170 -17.99 -8.90 -16.60
N LEU A 171 -18.38 -9.67 -17.63
CA LEU A 171 -17.57 -10.76 -18.15
C LEU A 171 -16.30 -10.23 -18.82
N GLY A 172 -16.38 -9.12 -19.55
CA GLY A 172 -15.22 -8.48 -20.18
C GLY A 172 -14.17 -8.02 -19.16
N VAL A 173 -14.58 -7.38 -18.06
CA VAL A 173 -13.69 -6.96 -16.98
C VAL A 173 -13.08 -8.16 -16.27
N VAL A 174 -13.87 -9.19 -15.94
CA VAL A 174 -13.35 -10.41 -15.30
C VAL A 174 -12.38 -11.14 -16.22
N VAL A 175 -12.70 -11.29 -17.49
CA VAL A 175 -11.81 -11.90 -18.50
C VAL A 175 -10.54 -11.06 -18.67
N ALA A 176 -10.63 -9.73 -18.71
CA ALA A 176 -9.46 -8.85 -18.77
C ALA A 176 -8.56 -8.99 -17.54
N VAL A 177 -9.13 -9.08 -16.33
CA VAL A 177 -8.38 -9.32 -15.10
C VAL A 177 -7.73 -10.70 -15.11
N VAL A 178 -8.44 -11.75 -15.53
CA VAL A 178 -7.89 -13.11 -15.64
C VAL A 178 -6.75 -13.16 -16.66
N ILE A 179 -6.89 -12.52 -17.82
CA ILE A 179 -5.83 -12.41 -18.83
C ILE A 179 -4.64 -11.64 -18.26
N MET A 180 -4.87 -10.51 -17.58
CA MET A 180 -3.80 -9.74 -16.94
C MET A 180 -3.04 -10.59 -15.91
N VAL A 181 -3.76 -11.31 -15.04
CA VAL A 181 -3.16 -12.21 -14.05
C VAL A 181 -2.38 -13.32 -14.74
N ALA A 182 -2.94 -13.96 -15.78
CA ALA A 182 -2.26 -15.00 -16.52
C ALA A 182 -0.98 -14.49 -17.19
N VAL A 183 -1.01 -13.32 -17.81
CA VAL A 183 0.17 -12.67 -18.42
C VAL A 183 1.24 -12.38 -17.37
N VAL A 184 0.85 -11.85 -16.21
CA VAL A 184 1.78 -11.60 -15.10
C VAL A 184 2.41 -12.90 -14.60
N MET A 185 1.62 -13.96 -14.42
CA MET A 185 2.12 -15.27 -13.99
C MET A 185 3.09 -15.87 -15.00
N VAL A 186 2.79 -15.77 -16.30
CA VAL A 186 3.69 -16.22 -17.37
C VAL A 186 4.98 -15.40 -17.38
N ALA A 187 4.90 -14.07 -17.24
CA ALA A 187 6.08 -13.21 -17.17
C ALA A 187 6.96 -13.57 -15.96
N VAL A 188 6.36 -13.79 -14.79
CA VAL A 188 7.07 -14.22 -13.57
C VAL A 188 7.73 -15.59 -13.78
N ALA A 189 7.05 -16.54 -14.41
CA ALA A 189 7.61 -17.86 -14.70
C ALA A 189 8.81 -17.78 -15.66
N ILE A 190 8.73 -16.94 -16.70
CA ILE A 190 9.83 -16.70 -17.64
C ILE A 190 11.03 -16.07 -16.92
N MET A 191 10.78 -15.05 -16.08
CA MET A 191 11.83 -14.40 -15.29
C MET A 191 12.50 -15.38 -14.33
N ALA A 192 11.73 -16.23 -13.65
CA ALA A 192 12.27 -17.27 -12.77
C ALA A 192 13.11 -18.29 -13.55
N ALA A 193 12.65 -18.75 -14.71
CA ALA A 193 13.39 -19.66 -15.57
C ALA A 193 14.71 -19.03 -16.06
N ALA A 194 14.68 -17.77 -16.46
CA ALA A 194 15.88 -17.03 -16.86
C ALA A 194 16.91 -16.94 -15.72
N VAL A 195 16.48 -16.67 -14.48
CA VAL A 195 17.36 -16.65 -13.30
C VAL A 195 18.00 -18.02 -13.08
N VAL A 196 17.23 -19.10 -13.18
CA VAL A 196 17.77 -20.47 -13.05
C VAL A 196 18.83 -20.75 -14.12
N VAL A 197 18.56 -20.38 -15.38
CA VAL A 197 19.52 -20.56 -16.47
C VAL A 197 20.82 -19.78 -16.19
N VAL A 198 20.73 -18.53 -15.74
CA VAL A 198 21.90 -17.71 -15.39
C VAL A 198 22.73 -18.36 -14.28
N VAL A 199 22.07 -18.87 -13.23
CA VAL A 199 22.76 -19.56 -12.12
C VAL A 199 23.44 -20.83 -12.59
N VAL A 200 22.78 -21.63 -13.43
CA VAL A 200 23.37 -22.87 -14.00
C VAL A 200 24.57 -22.54 -14.87
N VAL A 201 24.47 -21.54 -15.75
CA VAL A 201 25.60 -21.10 -16.58
C VAL A 201 26.77 -20.63 -15.72
N MET A 202 26.49 -19.81 -14.69
CA MET A 202 27.53 -19.36 -13.75
C MET A 202 28.20 -20.52 -13.03
N MET A 203 27.43 -21.51 -12.56
CA MET A 203 27.96 -22.73 -11.93
C MET A 203 28.87 -23.52 -12.89
N VAL A 204 28.47 -23.68 -14.15
CA VAL A 204 29.27 -24.37 -15.17
C VAL A 204 30.58 -23.63 -15.45
N VAL A 205 30.53 -22.29 -15.56
CA VAL A 205 31.73 -21.47 -15.78
C VAL A 205 32.70 -21.59 -14.61
N VAL A 206 32.20 -21.54 -13.36
CA VAL A 206 33.03 -21.71 -12.16
C VAL A 206 33.66 -23.10 -12.12
N ALA A 207 32.89 -24.15 -12.43
CA ALA A 207 33.39 -25.52 -12.48
C ALA A 207 34.48 -25.69 -13.56
N ALA A 208 34.27 -25.14 -14.76
CA ALA A 208 35.26 -25.18 -15.83
C ALA A 208 36.54 -24.45 -15.46
N ALA A 209 36.44 -23.27 -14.82
CA ALA A 209 37.59 -22.52 -14.34
C ALA A 209 38.37 -23.30 -13.27
N ALA A 210 37.68 -23.98 -12.35
CA ALA A 210 38.31 -24.83 -11.34
C ALA A 210 39.07 -26.00 -11.97
N VAL A 211 38.48 -26.69 -12.95
CA VAL A 211 39.14 -27.79 -13.68
C VAL A 211 40.38 -27.30 -14.41
N ALA A 212 40.30 -26.13 -15.08
CA ALA A 212 41.44 -25.53 -15.77
C ALA A 212 42.57 -25.19 -14.78
N ALA A 213 42.25 -24.62 -13.61
CA ALA A 213 43.24 -24.33 -12.58
C ALA A 213 43.96 -25.60 -12.09
N VAL A 214 43.22 -26.67 -11.82
CA VAL A 214 43.80 -27.97 -11.41
C VAL A 214 44.72 -28.54 -12.49
N ALA A 215 44.32 -28.46 -13.76
CA ALA A 215 45.14 -28.94 -14.88
C ALA A 215 46.46 -28.16 -15.01
N VAL A 216 46.43 -26.83 -14.83
CA VAL A 216 47.65 -26.00 -14.84
C VAL A 216 48.57 -26.37 -13.69
N VAL A 217 48.05 -26.52 -12.47
CA VAL A 217 48.87 -26.93 -11.30
C VAL A 217 49.49 -28.31 -11.53
N ALA A 218 48.72 -29.27 -12.05
CA ALA A 218 49.24 -30.60 -12.37
C ALA A 218 50.37 -30.54 -13.40
N ALA A 219 50.22 -29.75 -14.48
CA ALA A 219 51.24 -29.58 -15.50
C ALA A 219 52.55 -28.97 -14.93
N VAL A 220 52.43 -27.96 -14.05
CA VAL A 220 53.58 -27.34 -13.38
C VAL A 220 54.31 -28.35 -12.49
N VAL A 221 53.56 -29.14 -11.70
CA VAL A 221 54.14 -30.17 -10.82
C VAL A 221 54.85 -31.25 -11.64
N VAL A 222 54.21 -31.76 -12.70
CA VAL A 222 54.83 -32.76 -13.59
C VAL A 222 56.11 -32.21 -14.23
N GLY A 223 56.08 -30.96 -14.71
CA GLY A 223 57.26 -30.29 -15.26
C GLY A 223 58.40 -30.16 -14.25
N ALA A 224 58.09 -29.74 -13.02
CA ALA A 224 59.07 -29.62 -11.95
C ALA A 224 59.70 -30.99 -11.59
N VAL A 225 58.88 -32.04 -11.46
CA VAL A 225 59.36 -33.40 -11.19
C VAL A 225 60.26 -33.88 -12.32
N ALA A 226 59.89 -33.67 -13.59
CA ALA A 226 60.71 -34.06 -14.73
C ALA A 226 62.09 -33.38 -14.70
N VAL A 227 62.16 -32.08 -14.38
CA VAL A 227 63.43 -31.35 -14.24
C VAL A 227 64.31 -31.96 -13.14
N VAL A 228 63.73 -32.26 -11.97
CA VAL A 228 64.46 -32.90 -10.86
C VAL A 228 65.00 -34.27 -11.27
N VAL A 229 64.19 -35.08 -11.95
CA VAL A 229 64.59 -36.41 -12.43
C VAL A 229 65.74 -36.31 -13.44
N VAL A 230 65.64 -35.41 -14.42
CA VAL A 230 66.71 -35.19 -15.41
C VAL A 230 68.01 -34.74 -14.74
N ALA A 231 67.91 -33.80 -13.78
CA ALA A 231 69.07 -33.35 -13.00
C ALA A 231 69.70 -34.51 -12.21
N ALA A 232 68.89 -35.34 -11.55
CA ALA A 232 69.38 -36.51 -10.81
C ALA A 232 70.09 -37.52 -11.73
N VAL A 233 69.52 -37.83 -12.90
CA VAL A 233 70.13 -38.73 -13.89
C VAL A 233 71.46 -38.17 -14.39
N ALA A 234 71.54 -36.86 -14.68
CA ALA A 234 72.77 -36.21 -15.10
C ALA A 234 73.87 -36.29 -14.02
N VAL A 235 73.52 -36.12 -12.75
CA VAL A 235 74.46 -36.28 -11.62
C VAL A 235 74.96 -37.71 -11.53
N VAL A 236 74.07 -38.71 -11.61
CA VAL A 236 74.46 -40.13 -11.59
C VAL A 236 75.41 -40.46 -12.74
N ALA A 237 75.10 -40.00 -13.96
CA ALA A 237 75.97 -40.21 -15.11
C ALA A 237 77.35 -39.59 -14.90
N ALA A 238 77.42 -38.35 -14.37
CA ALA A 238 78.69 -37.70 -14.06
C ALA A 238 79.52 -38.48 -13.03
N VAL A 239 78.87 -39.00 -11.97
CA VAL A 239 79.53 -39.83 -10.94
C VAL A 239 80.11 -41.11 -11.57
N VAL A 240 79.36 -41.77 -12.45
CA VAL A 240 79.84 -42.99 -13.14
C VAL A 240 81.05 -42.68 -14.02
N VAL A 241 81.05 -41.57 -14.76
CA VAL A 241 82.19 -41.15 -15.58
C VAL A 241 83.43 -40.89 -14.72
N VAL A 242 83.26 -40.18 -13.60
CA VAL A 242 84.37 -39.92 -12.66
C VAL A 242 84.90 -41.22 -12.06
N ALA A 243 84.02 -42.12 -11.63
CA ALA A 243 84.43 -43.42 -11.08
C ALA A 243 85.21 -44.26 -12.11
N ALA A 244 84.77 -44.27 -13.38
CA ALA A 244 85.47 -44.94 -14.46
C ALA A 244 86.85 -44.32 -14.71
N ALA A 245 86.96 -42.99 -14.73
CA ALA A 245 88.25 -42.31 -14.88
C ALA A 245 89.22 -42.62 -13.74
N VAL A 246 88.75 -42.62 -12.49
CA VAL A 246 89.55 -43.00 -11.31
C VAL A 246 90.04 -44.44 -11.43
N ALA A 247 89.19 -45.37 -11.86
CA ALA A 247 89.59 -46.76 -12.06
C ALA A 247 90.69 -46.90 -13.12
N VAL A 248 90.60 -46.18 -14.24
CA VAL A 248 91.64 -46.18 -15.29
C VAL A 248 92.96 -45.64 -14.76
N VAL A 249 92.94 -44.53 -14.01
CA VAL A 249 94.15 -43.95 -13.40
C VAL A 249 94.77 -44.93 -12.40
N ALA A 250 93.95 -45.58 -11.56
CA ALA A 250 94.42 -46.57 -10.60
C ALA A 250 95.13 -47.76 -11.29
N VAL A 251 94.56 -48.26 -12.40
CA VAL A 251 95.19 -49.32 -13.21
C VAL A 251 96.50 -48.84 -13.82
N ALA A 252 96.54 -47.64 -14.40
CA ALA A 252 97.75 -47.08 -15.01
C ALA A 252 98.89 -46.93 -13.98
N VAL A 253 98.58 -46.45 -12.77
CA VAL A 253 99.54 -46.34 -11.67
C VAL A 253 100.04 -47.73 -11.24
N ALA A 254 99.15 -48.71 -11.10
CA ALA A 254 99.54 -50.08 -10.73
C ALA A 254 100.51 -50.70 -11.76
N VAL A 255 100.27 -50.50 -13.05
CA VAL A 255 101.17 -50.96 -14.13
C VAL A 255 102.52 -50.24 -14.07
N ALA A 256 102.53 -48.92 -13.86
CA ALA A 256 103.77 -48.15 -13.76
C ALA A 256 104.66 -48.59 -12.59
N VAL A 257 104.06 -48.93 -11.44
CA VAL A 257 104.79 -49.45 -10.27
C VAL A 257 105.34 -50.86 -10.54
N ALA A 258 104.61 -51.71 -11.24
CA ALA A 258 105.04 -53.08 -11.55
C ALA A 258 106.15 -53.17 -12.62
N GLY A 259 106.27 -52.18 -13.51
CA GLY A 259 107.28 -52.17 -14.58
C GLY A 259 108.63 -51.52 -14.23
N GLY A 260 108.78 -50.98 -13.01
CA GLY A 260 109.98 -50.26 -12.56
C GLY A 260 110.97 -51.07 -11.70
N SER A 261 110.80 -52.39 -11.58
CA SER A 261 111.67 -53.31 -10.81
C SER A 261 112.65 -54.07 -11.68
#